data_AF-A0A9X8CQC4-F1
#
_entry.id   AF-A0A9X8CQC4-F1
#
_cell.length_a   1.000
_cell.length_b   1.000
_cell.length_c   1.000
_cell.angle_alpha   90.00
_cell.angle_beta   90.00
_cell.angle_gamma   90.00
#
_symmetry.space_group_name_H-M   'P 1'
#
loop_
_entity.id
_entity.type
_entity.pdbx_description
1 polymer ?
#
loop_
_entity_poly.entity_id
_entity_poly.type
_entity_poly.pdbx_seq_one_letter_code
_entity_poly.pdbx_strand_id
1 'polypeptide(L)'
;MEWEKANGAGGAGTSSGSGVPRGKKSGKGKIVLLVIIALIAIFMVSRIKGNSRDAKNSKLDWPTSGLATMLPEPGTDKGKVEINSDTAFSATLAEYSSSDYSSYVDACKEKGFTVDADQIGIGYAAFNEKGYKLSLTYYERKEELTVHLEAPDEMSTITWPTSGPGSLLPAPPSTQGSIVNDSSKLYQVNVGGMDKDAFSAYAAQCKEAGFDVDYSSGDTYYQAKNADGAKLRVDYKGANVVSIRVDVSDASSAESDAASSPASTDSSTTADSSIVTPEFKEMMDSYEEIMDKYCDFMVKYTGASAADQASMLADYTDLVQQEADWAQRISAVDESTLSDADDAYYIEVQARVSKRLIDAGVQIQQ
;
A
#
# COMPACT_ATOMS: atom_id res chain seq x y z
N MET A 1 -50.27 -36.21 -30.94
CA MET A 1 -48.94 -36.75 -31.31
C MET A 1 -48.05 -36.53 -30.09
N GLU A 2 -48.28 -37.20 -28.96
CA GLU A 2 -48.09 -38.65 -28.76
C GLU A 2 -46.82 -39.16 -29.43
N TRP A 3 -45.76 -39.31 -28.63
CA TRP A 3 -45.21 -40.64 -28.37
C TRP A 3 -44.46 -40.64 -27.04
N GLU A 4 -44.77 -41.67 -26.27
CA GLU A 4 -44.33 -42.01 -24.92
C GLU A 4 -43.57 -43.34 -25.03
N LYS A 5 -42.74 -43.66 -24.02
CA LYS A 5 -42.19 -44.99 -23.62
C LYS A 5 -40.96 -45.50 -24.42
N ALA A 6 -39.98 -46.18 -23.81
CA ALA A 6 -40.04 -47.07 -22.65
C ALA A 6 -38.69 -47.24 -21.90
N ASN A 7 -38.84 -47.64 -20.63
CA ASN A 7 -37.86 -48.19 -19.68
C ASN A 7 -37.16 -49.49 -20.15
N GLY A 8 -36.00 -49.83 -19.55
CA GLY A 8 -35.62 -51.24 -19.34
C GLY A 8 -34.13 -51.56 -19.07
N ALA A 9 -33.73 -51.51 -17.80
CA ALA A 9 -32.77 -52.35 -17.05
C ALA A 9 -31.54 -53.06 -17.71
N GLY A 10 -30.37 -52.84 -17.08
CA GLY A 10 -29.52 -53.93 -16.54
C GLY A 10 -28.30 -54.38 -17.36
N GLY A 11 -27.09 -54.09 -16.88
CA GLY A 11 -25.85 -54.75 -17.34
C GLY A 11 -24.58 -54.09 -16.82
N ALA A 12 -23.91 -54.74 -15.87
CA ALA A 12 -22.68 -54.31 -15.23
C ALA A 12 -21.46 -54.29 -16.19
N GLY A 13 -20.57 -53.32 -16.02
CA GLY A 13 -19.27 -53.24 -16.68
C GLY A 13 -18.38 -52.21 -15.99
N THR A 14 -17.28 -52.70 -15.43
CA THR A 14 -16.34 -52.04 -14.51
C THR A 14 -15.27 -51.17 -15.18
N SER A 15 -14.77 -50.17 -14.42
CA SER A 15 -13.48 -49.44 -14.57
C SER A 15 -13.36 -48.53 -15.81
N SER A 16 -12.79 -47.33 -15.82
CA SER A 16 -11.79 -46.62 -15.04
C SER A 16 -12.06 -45.12 -15.31
N GLY A 17 -12.19 -44.22 -14.34
CA GLY A 17 -11.05 -43.63 -13.65
C GLY A 17 -10.57 -42.33 -14.32
N SER A 18 -11.30 -41.23 -14.10
CA SER A 18 -10.77 -39.85 -14.02
C SER A 18 -11.86 -38.94 -13.46
N GLY A 19 -12.16 -39.15 -12.18
CA GLY A 19 -12.88 -38.16 -11.40
C GLY A 19 -11.98 -36.94 -11.26
N VAL A 20 -12.49 -35.80 -11.73
CA VAL A 20 -11.98 -34.47 -11.38
C VAL A 20 -11.70 -34.43 -9.87
N PRO A 21 -10.45 -34.25 -9.42
CA PRO A 21 -10.22 -33.96 -8.02
C PRO A 21 -10.80 -32.58 -7.75
N ARG A 22 -11.92 -32.55 -7.02
CA ARG A 22 -12.40 -31.33 -6.36
C ARG A 22 -11.24 -30.72 -5.61
N GLY A 23 -10.92 -29.47 -5.96
CA GLY A 23 -9.89 -28.67 -5.29
C GLY A 23 -10.04 -28.79 -3.79
N LYS A 24 -8.99 -29.33 -3.15
CA LYS A 24 -8.88 -29.42 -1.71
C LYS A 24 -8.68 -27.98 -1.22
N LYS A 25 -9.70 -27.42 -0.58
CA LYS A 25 -9.55 -26.21 0.23
C LYS A 25 -8.54 -26.53 1.34
N SER A 26 -7.31 -26.06 1.20
CA SER A 26 -6.40 -25.85 2.33
C SER A 26 -5.91 -24.42 2.24
N GLY A 27 -6.49 -23.57 3.08
CA GLY A 27 -6.01 -22.21 3.26
C GLY A 27 -4.65 -22.21 3.95
N LYS A 28 -3.93 -21.11 3.75
CA LYS A 28 -3.55 -20.15 4.79
C LYS A 28 -2.72 -19.07 4.10
N GLY A 29 -3.31 -17.88 3.97
CA GLY A 29 -2.56 -16.71 3.55
C GLY A 29 -1.57 -16.35 4.64
N LYS A 30 -0.30 -16.17 4.28
CA LYS A 30 0.73 -15.57 5.13
C LYS A 30 1.11 -14.22 4.57
N ILE A 31 1.29 -13.27 5.47
CA ILE A 31 0.89 -11.88 5.33
C ILE A 31 2.05 -11.00 4.88
N VAL A 32 1.69 -9.93 4.17
CA VAL A 32 2.54 -8.82 3.76
C VAL A 32 2.70 -7.86 4.94
N LEU A 33 3.92 -7.66 5.44
CA LEU A 33 4.22 -6.59 6.39
C LEU A 33 4.12 -5.23 5.66
N LEU A 34 2.92 -4.64 5.64
CA LEU A 34 2.69 -3.29 5.14
C LEU A 34 3.17 -2.29 6.18
N VAL A 35 4.38 -1.77 5.98
CA VAL A 35 4.89 -0.59 6.69
C VAL A 35 4.19 0.64 6.13
N ILE A 36 3.01 0.96 6.66
CA ILE A 36 2.26 2.20 6.38
C ILE A 36 2.90 3.33 7.21
N ILE A 37 4.15 3.71 6.91
CA ILE A 37 4.85 4.81 7.60
C ILE A 37 4.69 6.14 6.85
N ALA A 38 4.26 6.14 5.59
CA ALA A 38 4.03 7.38 4.84
C ALA A 38 2.74 8.13 5.22
N LEU A 39 1.77 7.49 5.92
CA LEU A 39 0.56 8.19 6.36
C LEU A 39 0.74 8.92 7.70
N ILE A 40 1.64 8.45 8.57
CA ILE A 40 1.79 8.99 9.93
C ILE A 40 2.51 10.35 9.91
N ALA A 41 3.49 10.54 9.01
CA ALA A 41 4.15 11.86 8.85
C ALA A 41 3.30 12.88 8.07
N ILE A 42 2.51 12.45 7.06
CA ILE A 42 1.69 13.36 6.24
C ILE A 42 0.43 13.82 6.99
N PHE A 43 -0.14 12.98 7.86
CA PHE A 43 -1.29 13.37 8.69
C PHE A 43 -0.90 14.33 9.82
N MET A 44 0.35 14.28 10.33
CA MET A 44 0.78 15.08 11.47
C MET A 44 1.33 16.47 11.13
N VAL A 45 1.79 16.72 9.90
CA VAL A 45 2.04 18.11 9.45
C VAL A 45 0.73 18.81 9.06
N SER A 46 -0.30 18.05 8.65
CA SER A 46 -1.60 18.58 8.18
C SER A 46 -2.66 18.80 9.29
N ARG A 47 -2.34 18.54 10.56
CA ARG A 47 -3.27 18.80 11.68
C ARG A 47 -2.64 19.58 12.84
N ILE A 48 -1.76 20.54 12.52
CA ILE A 48 -1.74 21.78 13.31
C ILE A 48 -3.11 22.43 13.08
N LYS A 49 -3.96 22.45 14.12
CA LYS A 49 -5.25 23.17 14.18
C LYS A 49 -5.28 24.37 13.21
N GLY A 50 -5.87 24.13 12.05
CA GLY A 50 -7.13 24.78 11.80
C GLY A 50 -8.22 23.82 12.26
N ASN A 51 -9.07 24.20 13.21
CA ASN A 51 -10.39 23.58 13.39
C ASN A 51 -11.09 23.46 12.02
N SER A 52 -12.05 22.56 11.82
CA SER A 52 -12.91 22.64 10.61
C SER A 52 -13.76 23.93 10.56
N ARG A 53 -13.77 24.72 11.65
CA ARG A 53 -14.22 26.12 11.64
C ARG A 53 -13.16 27.09 11.10
N ASP A 54 -11.88 26.75 11.13
CA ASP A 54 -10.79 27.59 10.67
C ASP A 54 -10.67 27.61 9.14
N ALA A 55 -10.93 26.53 8.39
CA ALA A 55 -10.89 26.63 6.93
C ALA A 55 -11.96 27.60 6.40
N LYS A 56 -13.21 27.50 6.88
CA LYS A 56 -14.31 28.44 6.56
C LYS A 56 -14.03 29.87 7.03
N ASN A 57 -13.30 30.05 8.13
CA ASN A 57 -13.00 31.38 8.69
C ASN A 57 -11.64 31.95 8.26
N SER A 58 -10.79 31.15 7.61
CA SER A 58 -9.47 31.58 7.12
C SER A 58 -9.61 32.16 5.72
N LYS A 59 -8.93 33.27 5.50
CA LYS A 59 -8.73 33.79 4.15
C LYS A 59 -7.75 32.86 3.44
N LEU A 60 -8.16 32.35 2.28
CA LEU A 60 -7.30 31.57 1.41
C LEU A 60 -6.37 32.49 0.63
N ASP A 61 -5.07 32.34 0.88
CA ASP A 61 -4.02 32.93 0.07
C ASP A 61 -3.49 31.88 -0.90
N TRP A 62 -4.07 31.81 -2.10
CA TRP A 62 -3.66 30.82 -3.11
C TRP A 62 -2.27 31.15 -3.67
N PRO A 63 -1.30 30.22 -3.64
CA PRO A 63 0.05 30.52 -4.10
C PRO A 63 0.11 30.80 -5.60
N THR A 64 0.94 31.78 -5.99
CA THR A 64 1.21 32.14 -7.40
C THR A 64 2.49 31.52 -7.94
N SER A 65 3.12 30.63 -7.16
CA SER A 65 4.34 29.90 -7.48
C SER A 65 4.26 28.46 -6.97
N GLY A 66 5.22 27.61 -7.37
CA GLY A 66 5.23 26.20 -7.00
C GLY A 66 4.14 25.39 -7.69
N LEU A 67 3.81 24.22 -7.13
CA LEU A 67 2.87 23.28 -7.73
C LEU A 67 1.42 23.80 -7.79
N ALA A 68 1.05 24.75 -6.92
CA ALA A 68 -0.27 25.40 -6.97
C ALA A 68 -0.60 26.02 -8.35
N THR A 69 0.41 26.43 -9.11
CA THR A 69 0.25 27.03 -10.46
C THR A 69 -0.22 26.04 -11.52
N MET A 70 -0.10 24.73 -11.24
CA MET A 70 -0.59 23.67 -12.13
C MET A 70 -2.09 23.42 -11.97
N LEU A 71 -2.70 23.92 -10.89
CA LEU A 71 -4.10 23.72 -10.56
C LEU A 71 -4.96 24.88 -11.07
N PRO A 72 -6.28 24.67 -11.24
CA PRO A 72 -7.22 25.76 -11.45
C PRO A 72 -7.28 26.69 -10.24
N GLU A 73 -7.74 27.93 -10.46
CA GLU A 73 -8.09 28.81 -9.35
C GLU A 73 -9.13 28.16 -8.44
N PRO A 74 -9.03 28.32 -7.12
CA PRO A 74 -9.84 27.56 -6.17
C PRO A 74 -11.33 27.94 -6.17
N GLY A 75 -11.75 29.04 -6.80
CA GLY A 75 -13.17 29.45 -6.86
C GLY A 75 -13.79 29.85 -5.51
N THR A 76 -13.01 29.81 -4.43
CA THR A 76 -13.36 30.24 -3.08
C THR A 76 -12.25 31.12 -2.53
N ASP A 77 -12.60 32.00 -1.60
CA ASP A 77 -11.64 32.79 -0.83
C ASP A 77 -11.47 32.26 0.60
N LYS A 78 -12.05 31.08 0.89
CA LYS A 78 -12.01 30.40 2.17
C LYS A 78 -11.25 29.09 2.07
N GLY A 79 -10.33 28.90 2.99
CA GLY A 79 -9.53 27.69 3.03
C GLY A 79 -8.14 27.92 3.61
N LYS A 80 -7.29 26.92 3.42
CA LYS A 80 -5.90 26.94 3.87
C LYS A 80 -5.04 26.14 2.89
N VAL A 81 -3.84 26.62 2.65
CA VAL A 81 -2.77 25.85 2.00
C VAL A 81 -1.87 25.32 3.11
N GLU A 82 -1.70 24.00 3.17
CA GLU A 82 -0.82 23.37 4.16
C GLU A 82 0.60 23.20 3.63
N ILE A 83 0.73 22.83 2.35
CA ILE A 83 2.01 22.54 1.72
C ILE A 83 2.02 23.12 0.31
N ASN A 84 3.10 23.79 -0.06
CA ASN A 84 3.41 24.15 -1.44
C ASN A 84 4.93 24.12 -1.62
N SER A 85 5.45 22.99 -2.07
CA SER A 85 6.85 22.78 -2.43
C SER A 85 6.95 22.39 -3.91
N ASP A 86 8.16 22.11 -4.37
CA ASP A 86 8.38 21.58 -5.72
C ASP A 86 7.96 20.11 -5.87
N THR A 87 7.75 19.40 -4.76
CA THR A 87 7.45 17.95 -4.72
C THR A 87 6.03 17.64 -4.30
N ALA A 88 5.39 18.51 -3.52
CA ALA A 88 4.04 18.29 -3.02
C ALA A 88 3.27 19.60 -2.82
N PHE A 89 1.96 19.52 -3.02
CA PHE A 89 1.01 20.55 -2.67
C PHE A 89 -0.19 19.96 -1.94
N SER A 90 -0.66 20.66 -0.90
CA SER A 90 -1.86 20.33 -0.14
C SER A 90 -2.61 21.61 0.20
N ALA A 91 -3.92 21.61 -0.05
CA ALA A 91 -4.83 22.64 0.41
C ALA A 91 -6.19 22.07 0.80
N THR A 92 -6.84 22.73 1.75
CA THR A 92 -8.26 22.57 2.06
C THR A 92 -9.03 23.80 1.58
N LEU A 93 -9.93 23.61 0.62
CA LEU A 93 -10.87 24.61 0.13
C LEU A 93 -12.18 24.49 0.91
N ALA A 94 -12.74 25.61 1.35
CA ALA A 94 -13.96 25.65 2.15
C ALA A 94 -15.08 26.41 1.43
N GLU A 95 -16.31 26.22 1.91
CA GLU A 95 -17.55 26.72 1.28
C GLU A 95 -17.77 26.13 -0.12
N TYR A 96 -17.36 24.87 -0.30
CA TYR A 96 -17.52 24.12 -1.55
C TYR A 96 -18.86 23.38 -1.57
N SER A 97 -19.73 23.75 -2.49
CA SER A 97 -20.90 22.94 -2.83
C SER A 97 -20.53 21.74 -3.70
N SER A 98 -21.45 20.79 -3.85
CA SER A 98 -21.27 19.65 -4.76
C SER A 98 -21.11 20.10 -6.22
N SER A 99 -21.78 21.20 -6.62
CA SER A 99 -21.59 21.81 -7.95
C SER A 99 -20.23 22.47 -8.12
N ASP A 100 -19.68 23.08 -7.07
CA ASP A 100 -18.33 23.67 -7.11
C ASP A 100 -17.28 22.57 -7.25
N TYR A 101 -17.44 21.47 -6.50
CA TYR A 101 -16.57 20.29 -6.64
C TYR A 101 -16.60 19.74 -8.06
N SER A 102 -17.78 19.52 -8.65
CA SER A 102 -17.90 19.04 -10.03
C SER A 102 -17.21 19.98 -11.02
N SER A 103 -17.39 21.29 -10.86
CA SER A 103 -16.78 22.30 -11.73
C SER A 103 -15.25 22.33 -11.57
N TYR A 104 -14.74 22.17 -10.35
CA TYR A 104 -13.31 22.11 -10.08
C TYR A 104 -12.66 20.85 -10.66
N VAL A 105 -13.36 19.70 -10.60
CA VAL A 105 -12.93 18.47 -11.28
C VAL A 105 -12.80 18.70 -12.78
N ASP A 106 -13.78 19.34 -13.42
CA ASP A 106 -13.73 19.61 -14.86
C ASP A 106 -12.62 20.61 -15.21
N ALA A 107 -12.40 21.64 -14.40
CA ALA A 107 -11.27 22.55 -14.57
C ALA A 107 -9.91 21.84 -14.41
N CYS A 108 -9.80 20.88 -13.50
CA CYS A 108 -8.61 20.04 -13.36
C CYS A 108 -8.38 19.17 -14.61
N LYS A 109 -9.44 18.64 -15.23
CA LYS A 109 -9.32 17.92 -16.52
C LYS A 109 -8.84 18.85 -17.63
N GLU A 110 -9.30 20.10 -17.67
CA GLU A 110 -8.80 21.12 -18.62
C GLU A 110 -7.32 21.46 -18.40
N LYS A 111 -6.83 21.34 -17.16
CA LYS A 111 -5.40 21.41 -16.83
C LYS A 111 -4.61 20.15 -17.21
N GLY A 112 -5.26 19.16 -17.79
CA GLY A 112 -4.65 17.93 -18.31
C GLY A 112 -4.61 16.78 -17.31
N PHE A 113 -5.26 16.89 -16.14
CA PHE A 113 -5.38 15.79 -15.18
C PHE A 113 -6.43 14.78 -15.64
N THR A 114 -6.13 14.03 -16.69
CA THR A 114 -7.04 13.06 -17.34
C THR A 114 -6.41 11.67 -17.52
N VAL A 115 -5.11 11.53 -17.28
CA VAL A 115 -4.37 10.27 -17.46
C VAL A 115 -4.67 9.34 -16.28
N ASP A 116 -5.03 8.09 -16.57
CA ASP A 116 -5.42 7.09 -15.56
C ASP A 116 -6.42 7.64 -14.52
N ALA A 117 -7.39 8.42 -15.00
CA ALA A 117 -8.38 9.03 -14.14
C ALA A 117 -9.26 7.96 -13.46
N ASP A 118 -9.46 8.12 -12.16
CA ASP A 118 -10.32 7.29 -11.33
C ASP A 118 -11.25 8.17 -10.49
N GLN A 119 -12.50 7.75 -10.39
CA GLN A 119 -13.54 8.48 -9.66
C GLN A 119 -14.32 7.49 -8.81
N ILE A 120 -13.94 7.38 -7.53
CA ILE A 120 -14.54 6.45 -6.58
C ILE A 120 -15.11 7.22 -5.40
N GLY A 121 -16.39 6.97 -5.11
CA GLY A 121 -17.09 7.54 -3.97
C GLY A 121 -17.09 9.07 -4.00
N ILE A 122 -16.33 9.66 -3.08
CA ILE A 122 -16.26 11.11 -2.85
C ILE A 122 -15.00 11.77 -3.43
N GLY A 123 -14.22 11.05 -4.24
CA GLY A 123 -12.94 11.53 -4.73
C GLY A 123 -12.77 11.46 -6.25
N TYR A 124 -11.76 12.19 -6.72
CA TYR A 124 -11.26 12.17 -8.08
C TYR A 124 -9.73 12.12 -8.03
N ALA A 125 -9.12 11.16 -8.69
CA ALA A 125 -7.67 11.06 -8.81
C ALA A 125 -7.30 10.91 -10.27
N ALA A 126 -6.26 11.61 -10.72
CA ALA A 126 -5.77 11.51 -12.09
C ALA A 126 -4.34 12.03 -12.17
N PHE A 127 -3.62 11.58 -13.19
CA PHE A 127 -2.34 12.11 -13.56
C PHE A 127 -2.48 13.12 -14.70
N ASN A 128 -1.50 14.02 -14.84
CA ASN A 128 -1.29 14.72 -16.10
C ASN A 128 -0.22 14.02 -16.96
N GLU A 129 -0.03 14.45 -18.21
CA GLU A 129 0.95 13.87 -19.14
C GLU A 129 2.40 13.91 -18.64
N LYS A 130 2.70 14.79 -17.68
CA LYS A 130 4.02 14.91 -17.07
C LYS A 130 4.18 14.01 -15.83
N GLY A 131 3.16 13.25 -15.45
CA GLY A 131 3.20 12.32 -14.32
C GLY A 131 2.86 12.93 -12.96
N TYR A 132 2.45 14.19 -12.88
CA TYR A 132 1.97 14.76 -11.62
C TYR A 132 0.64 14.14 -11.24
N LYS A 133 0.50 13.73 -9.98
CA LYS A 133 -0.69 13.04 -9.48
C LYS A 133 -1.57 13.98 -8.68
N LEU A 134 -2.76 14.25 -9.19
CA LEU A 134 -3.83 14.96 -8.49
C LEU A 134 -4.69 13.97 -7.72
N SER A 135 -5.04 14.31 -6.48
CA SER A 135 -6.06 13.62 -5.69
C SER A 135 -6.97 14.64 -5.01
N LEU A 136 -8.26 14.53 -5.28
CA LEU A 136 -9.32 15.38 -4.76
C LEU A 136 -10.24 14.55 -3.86
N THR A 137 -10.61 15.07 -2.69
CA THR A 137 -11.62 14.44 -1.83
C THR A 137 -12.64 15.48 -1.36
N TYR A 138 -13.92 15.25 -1.64
CA TYR A 138 -14.99 16.15 -1.29
C TYR A 138 -15.78 15.68 -0.06
N TYR A 139 -15.78 16.49 0.99
CA TYR A 139 -16.52 16.23 2.23
C TYR A 139 -17.82 17.04 2.24
N GLU A 140 -18.87 16.48 1.63
CA GLU A 140 -20.18 17.15 1.47
C GLU A 140 -20.72 17.75 2.78
N ARG A 141 -20.71 16.98 3.89
CA ARG A 141 -21.20 17.47 5.20
C ARG A 141 -20.44 18.68 5.74
N LYS A 142 -19.18 18.85 5.33
CA LYS A 142 -18.34 19.97 5.75
C LYS A 142 -18.33 21.09 4.72
N GLU A 143 -18.79 20.85 3.49
CA GLU A 143 -18.61 21.76 2.35
C GLU A 143 -17.13 22.10 2.15
N GLU A 144 -16.29 21.06 2.19
CA GLU A 144 -14.83 21.16 2.08
C GLU A 144 -14.31 20.25 0.96
N LEU A 145 -13.35 20.75 0.18
CA LEU A 145 -12.59 19.99 -0.81
C LEU A 145 -11.12 19.97 -0.41
N THR A 146 -10.54 18.79 -0.22
CA THR A 146 -9.09 18.65 -0.05
C THR A 146 -8.45 18.39 -1.40
N VAL A 147 -7.38 19.13 -1.68
CA VAL A 147 -6.63 19.09 -2.94
C VAL A 147 -5.20 18.66 -2.64
N HIS A 148 -4.78 17.53 -3.20
CA HIS A 148 -3.40 17.05 -3.13
C HIS A 148 -2.81 16.94 -4.54
N LEU A 149 -1.59 17.43 -4.71
CA LEU A 149 -0.83 17.29 -5.95
C LEU A 149 0.60 16.86 -5.63
N GLU A 150 1.04 15.77 -6.22
CA GLU A 150 2.37 15.20 -6.03
C GLU A 150 3.16 15.27 -7.34
N ALA A 151 4.45 15.63 -7.25
CA ALA A 151 5.37 15.55 -8.37
C ALA A 151 5.70 14.08 -8.69
N PRO A 152 5.96 13.74 -9.97
CA PRO A 152 6.47 12.42 -10.32
C PRO A 152 7.85 12.19 -9.71
N ASP A 153 8.19 10.92 -9.48
CA ASP A 153 9.56 10.53 -9.13
C ASP A 153 10.54 10.96 -10.23
N GLU A 154 11.71 11.45 -9.83
CA GLU A 154 12.78 11.73 -10.78
C GLU A 154 13.28 10.42 -11.41
N MET A 155 13.17 10.34 -12.74
CA MET A 155 13.63 9.20 -13.53
C MET A 155 14.98 9.50 -14.16
N SER A 156 15.80 8.46 -14.29
CA SER A 156 17.11 8.50 -14.95
C SER A 156 17.27 7.29 -15.88
N THR A 157 18.36 7.23 -16.63
CA THR A 157 18.68 6.02 -17.39
C THR A 157 19.24 4.95 -16.44
N ILE A 158 18.57 3.81 -16.35
CA ILE A 158 18.99 2.66 -15.55
C ILE A 158 19.61 1.57 -16.43
N THR A 159 20.58 0.85 -15.88
CA THR A 159 21.08 -0.42 -16.45
C THR A 159 20.48 -1.56 -15.64
N TRP A 160 19.89 -2.55 -16.31
CA TRP A 160 19.31 -3.68 -15.60
C TRP A 160 20.40 -4.53 -14.93
N PRO A 161 20.23 -4.92 -13.65
CA PRO A 161 21.26 -5.64 -12.93
C PRO A 161 21.47 -7.05 -13.49
N THR A 162 22.73 -7.49 -13.55
CA THR A 162 23.13 -8.85 -13.95
C THR A 162 23.48 -9.75 -12.76
N SER A 163 23.35 -9.23 -11.54
CA SER A 163 23.58 -9.93 -10.28
C SER A 163 22.54 -9.50 -9.23
N GLY A 164 22.42 -10.27 -8.15
CA GLY A 164 21.47 -9.95 -7.07
C GLY A 164 19.99 -10.16 -7.47
N PRO A 165 19.05 -9.73 -6.63
CA PRO A 165 17.62 -10.06 -6.79
C PRO A 165 17.03 -9.62 -8.14
N GLY A 166 17.45 -8.46 -8.67
CA GLY A 166 16.95 -7.96 -9.95
C GLY A 166 17.35 -8.82 -11.16
N SER A 167 18.46 -9.57 -11.06
CA SER A 167 18.92 -10.47 -12.13
C SER A 167 18.04 -11.70 -12.33
N LEU A 168 17.14 -11.98 -11.39
CA LEU A 168 16.16 -13.06 -11.49
C LEU A 168 15.03 -12.75 -12.48
N LEU A 169 14.91 -11.49 -12.92
CA LEU A 169 13.87 -11.04 -13.82
C LEU A 169 14.42 -10.70 -15.21
N PRO A 170 13.60 -10.85 -16.27
CA PRO A 170 13.92 -10.28 -17.57
C PRO A 170 14.04 -8.75 -17.46
N ALA A 171 14.91 -8.14 -18.28
CA ALA A 171 14.98 -6.69 -18.34
C ALA A 171 13.66 -6.11 -18.90
N PRO A 172 13.08 -5.06 -18.27
CA PRO A 172 11.90 -4.40 -18.80
C PRO A 172 12.21 -3.72 -20.13
N PRO A 173 11.19 -3.45 -20.97
CA PRO A 173 11.38 -2.85 -22.29
C PRO A 173 11.89 -1.40 -22.25
N SER A 174 11.79 -0.72 -21.09
CA SER A 174 12.25 0.65 -20.89
C SER A 174 13.48 0.70 -19.97
N THR A 175 14.39 1.61 -20.28
CA THR A 175 15.56 1.92 -19.44
C THR A 175 15.38 3.23 -18.67
N GLN A 176 14.20 3.84 -18.68
CA GLN A 176 13.90 5.00 -17.86
C GLN A 176 13.40 4.53 -16.50
N GLY A 177 14.09 4.87 -15.42
CA GLY A 177 13.67 4.44 -14.10
C GLY A 177 14.37 5.13 -12.93
N SER A 178 13.93 4.77 -11.74
CA SER A 178 14.46 5.24 -10.46
C SER A 178 14.62 4.04 -9.53
N ILE A 179 15.86 3.76 -9.12
CA ILE A 179 16.17 2.65 -8.22
C ILE A 179 15.80 3.07 -6.80
N VAL A 180 14.86 2.35 -6.20
CA VAL A 180 14.36 2.58 -4.83
C VAL A 180 15.20 1.80 -3.82
N ASN A 181 15.58 0.57 -4.15
CA ASN A 181 16.43 -0.28 -3.32
C ASN A 181 17.24 -1.23 -4.20
N ASP A 182 18.53 -1.35 -3.93
CA ASP A 182 19.39 -2.38 -4.51
C ASP A 182 20.31 -2.94 -3.41
N SER A 183 19.96 -4.13 -2.94
CA SER A 183 20.66 -4.84 -1.88
C SER A 183 20.74 -6.32 -2.22
N SER A 184 21.49 -7.09 -1.43
CA SER A 184 21.57 -8.54 -1.61
C SER A 184 20.25 -9.28 -1.41
N LYS A 185 19.27 -8.65 -0.73
CA LYS A 185 17.96 -9.26 -0.40
C LYS A 185 16.79 -8.67 -1.17
N LEU A 186 16.89 -7.41 -1.57
CA LEU A 186 15.79 -6.67 -2.15
C LEU A 186 16.29 -5.84 -3.33
N TYR A 187 15.62 -5.99 -4.46
CA TYR A 187 15.71 -5.06 -5.57
C TYR A 187 14.35 -4.43 -5.81
N GLN A 188 14.28 -3.10 -5.83
CA GLN A 188 13.08 -2.34 -6.13
C GLN A 188 13.39 -1.17 -7.05
N VAL A 189 12.63 -1.04 -8.13
CA VAL A 189 12.80 0.01 -9.14
C VAL A 189 11.44 0.46 -9.68
N ASN A 190 11.30 1.76 -9.91
CA ASN A 190 10.20 2.33 -10.69
C ASN A 190 10.68 2.50 -12.13
N VAL A 191 9.95 1.96 -13.09
CA VAL A 191 10.28 2.01 -14.53
C VAL A 191 9.22 2.82 -15.24
N GLY A 192 9.63 3.92 -15.87
CA GLY A 192 8.77 4.80 -16.65
C GLY A 192 8.64 4.37 -18.11
N GLY A 193 7.62 4.90 -18.80
CA GLY A 193 7.34 4.57 -20.20
C GLY A 193 6.74 3.18 -20.40
N MET A 194 6.17 2.59 -19.34
CA MET A 194 5.48 1.31 -19.36
C MET A 194 3.98 1.54 -19.15
N ASP A 195 3.23 1.65 -20.24
CA ASP A 195 1.75 1.68 -20.20
C ASP A 195 1.15 0.35 -19.68
N LYS A 196 -0.18 0.26 -19.59
CA LYS A 196 -0.87 -0.94 -19.08
C LYS A 196 -0.62 -2.20 -19.92
N ASP A 197 -0.43 -2.06 -21.22
CA ASP A 197 -0.13 -3.18 -22.11
C ASP A 197 1.32 -3.65 -21.90
N ALA A 198 2.27 -2.72 -21.78
CA ALA A 198 3.67 -3.01 -21.44
C ALA A 198 3.81 -3.63 -20.03
N PHE A 199 3.04 -3.15 -19.06
CA PHE A 199 2.92 -3.76 -17.73
C PHE A 199 2.44 -5.22 -17.84
N SER A 200 1.34 -5.46 -18.56
CA SER A 200 0.77 -6.80 -18.71
C SER A 200 1.72 -7.75 -19.43
N ALA A 201 2.39 -7.27 -20.48
CA ALA A 201 3.41 -8.02 -21.20
C ALA A 201 4.64 -8.32 -20.34
N TYR A 202 5.05 -7.39 -19.47
CA TYR A 202 6.16 -7.61 -18.56
C TYR A 202 5.82 -8.61 -17.45
N ALA A 203 4.60 -8.54 -16.89
CA ALA A 203 4.12 -9.53 -15.94
C ALA A 203 4.10 -10.95 -16.55
N ALA A 204 3.72 -11.09 -17.82
CA ALA A 204 3.80 -12.35 -18.55
C ALA A 204 5.24 -12.85 -18.71
N GLN A 205 6.18 -11.97 -19.06
CA GLN A 205 7.61 -12.32 -19.15
C GLN A 205 8.18 -12.77 -17.80
N CYS A 206 7.82 -12.11 -16.70
CA CYS A 206 8.23 -12.54 -15.36
C CYS A 206 7.69 -13.92 -15.00
N LYS A 207 6.45 -14.21 -15.39
CA LYS A 207 5.85 -15.54 -15.22
C LYS A 207 6.59 -16.60 -16.03
N GLU A 208 6.92 -16.32 -17.29
CA GLU A 208 7.73 -17.20 -18.15
C GLU A 208 9.15 -17.40 -17.62
N ALA A 209 9.70 -16.41 -16.92
CA ALA A 209 10.97 -16.48 -16.22
C ALA A 209 10.93 -17.31 -14.91
N GLY A 210 9.78 -17.90 -14.58
CA GLY A 210 9.64 -18.84 -13.45
C GLY A 210 9.02 -18.25 -12.20
N PHE A 211 8.54 -17.00 -12.21
CA PHE A 211 7.71 -16.46 -11.14
C PHE A 211 6.25 -16.85 -11.37
N ASP A 212 5.91 -18.13 -11.25
CA ASP A 212 4.58 -18.67 -11.53
C ASP A 212 3.92 -19.41 -10.34
N VAL A 213 4.59 -19.40 -9.18
CA VAL A 213 4.13 -20.04 -7.94
C VAL A 213 3.31 -19.06 -7.10
N ASP A 214 2.25 -19.53 -6.44
CA ASP A 214 1.39 -18.72 -5.54
C ASP A 214 0.95 -17.36 -6.13
N TYR A 215 0.71 -17.32 -7.44
CA TYR A 215 0.49 -16.04 -8.12
C TYR A 215 -0.90 -15.45 -7.86
N SER A 216 -0.96 -14.13 -7.82
CA SER A 216 -2.19 -13.34 -7.84
C SER A 216 -2.00 -12.15 -8.78
N SER A 217 -3.06 -11.78 -9.49
CA SER A 217 -3.02 -10.71 -10.49
C SER A 217 -4.32 -9.94 -10.54
N GLY A 218 -4.25 -8.67 -10.89
CA GLY A 218 -5.37 -7.82 -11.25
C GLY A 218 -4.95 -6.78 -12.28
N ASP A 219 -5.85 -5.84 -12.58
CA ASP A 219 -5.64 -4.85 -13.65
C ASP A 219 -4.39 -3.96 -13.45
N THR A 220 -3.93 -3.82 -12.20
CA THR A 220 -2.81 -2.95 -11.85
C THR A 220 -1.71 -3.65 -11.04
N TYR A 221 -1.79 -4.97 -10.86
CA TYR A 221 -0.76 -5.68 -10.11
C TYR A 221 -0.56 -7.12 -10.55
N TYR A 222 0.66 -7.60 -10.39
CA TYR A 222 1.06 -9.00 -10.49
C TYR A 222 1.96 -9.33 -9.31
N GLN A 223 1.70 -10.45 -8.65
CA GLN A 223 2.58 -10.97 -7.61
C GLN A 223 2.70 -12.49 -7.77
N ALA A 224 3.88 -13.00 -7.53
CA ALA A 224 4.16 -14.43 -7.61
C ALA A 224 5.45 -14.76 -6.87
N LYS A 225 5.69 -16.05 -6.65
CA LYS A 225 6.98 -16.57 -6.22
C LYS A 225 7.62 -17.35 -7.36
N ASN A 226 8.94 -17.49 -7.30
CA ASN A 226 9.63 -18.53 -8.07
C ASN A 226 9.77 -19.83 -7.25
N ALA A 227 10.33 -20.87 -7.87
CA ALA A 227 10.54 -22.17 -7.23
C ALA A 227 11.45 -22.11 -5.98
N ASP A 228 12.39 -21.16 -5.95
CA ASP A 228 13.33 -20.98 -4.84
C ASP A 228 12.73 -20.19 -3.68
N GLY A 229 11.53 -19.62 -3.84
CA GLY A 229 10.84 -18.83 -2.82
C GLY A 229 11.03 -17.32 -2.93
N ALA A 230 11.77 -16.82 -3.94
CA ALA A 230 11.87 -15.40 -4.22
C ALA A 230 10.51 -14.81 -4.57
N LYS A 231 10.15 -13.68 -3.98
CA LYS A 231 8.85 -13.02 -4.12
C LYS A 231 8.97 -11.87 -5.11
N LEU A 232 8.15 -11.89 -6.15
CA LEU A 232 7.98 -10.79 -7.09
C LEU A 232 6.69 -10.03 -6.81
N ARG A 233 6.77 -8.70 -6.87
CA ARG A 233 5.62 -7.81 -7.02
C ARG A 233 5.88 -6.81 -8.15
N VAL A 234 4.93 -6.71 -9.07
CA VAL A 234 4.90 -5.72 -10.15
C VAL A 234 3.60 -4.93 -10.00
N ASP A 235 3.69 -3.62 -9.79
CA ASP A 235 2.53 -2.72 -9.63
C ASP A 235 2.53 -1.66 -10.74
N TYR A 236 1.42 -1.50 -11.44
CA TYR A 236 1.18 -0.34 -12.28
C TYR A 236 0.76 0.84 -11.39
N LYS A 237 1.62 1.86 -11.29
CA LYS A 237 1.43 3.04 -10.42
C LYS A 237 0.59 4.14 -11.06
N GLY A 238 0.33 4.05 -12.37
CA GLY A 238 -0.29 5.12 -13.16
C GLY A 238 0.75 5.91 -13.97
N ALA A 239 0.28 6.68 -14.95
CA ALA A 239 1.10 7.53 -15.82
C ALA A 239 2.28 6.78 -16.48
N ASN A 240 2.03 5.55 -16.93
CA ASN A 240 3.03 4.68 -17.56
C ASN A 240 4.23 4.35 -16.65
N VAL A 241 4.02 4.29 -15.33
CA VAL A 241 5.05 3.89 -14.37
C VAL A 241 4.70 2.52 -13.78
N VAL A 242 5.68 1.61 -13.81
CA VAL A 242 5.60 0.27 -13.22
C VAL A 242 6.66 0.13 -12.12
N SER A 243 6.21 -0.18 -10.91
CA SER A 243 7.10 -0.53 -9.79
C SER A 243 7.36 -2.03 -9.82
N ILE A 244 8.64 -2.42 -9.86
CA ILE A 244 9.09 -3.81 -9.85
C ILE A 244 9.85 -4.04 -8.55
N ARG A 245 9.44 -5.04 -7.77
CA ARG A 245 10.08 -5.44 -6.52
C ARG A 245 10.35 -6.94 -6.51
N VAL A 246 11.60 -7.32 -6.26
CA VAL A 246 12.00 -8.72 -6.03
C VAL A 246 12.64 -8.82 -4.67
N ASP A 247 12.08 -9.69 -3.84
CA ASP A 247 12.53 -9.96 -2.48
C ASP A 247 12.97 -11.42 -2.37
N VAL A 248 14.24 -11.66 -2.08
CA VAL A 248 14.83 -13.00 -1.94
C VAL A 248 15.11 -13.35 -0.49
N SER A 249 14.58 -12.59 0.47
CA SER A 249 14.86 -12.79 1.90
C SER A 249 14.49 -14.18 2.40
N ASP A 250 13.45 -14.78 1.82
CA ASP A 250 12.97 -16.13 2.15
C ASP A 250 13.38 -17.19 1.11
N ALA A 251 14.15 -16.81 0.10
CA ALA A 251 14.54 -17.74 -0.95
C ALA A 251 15.65 -18.66 -0.46
N SER A 252 15.51 -19.97 -0.66
CA SER A 252 16.58 -20.91 -0.34
C SER A 252 17.77 -20.64 -1.25
N SER A 253 18.91 -20.28 -0.66
CA SER A 253 20.13 -19.93 -1.39
C SER A 253 20.66 -21.14 -2.16
N ALA A 254 20.25 -21.30 -3.41
CA ALA A 254 20.96 -22.12 -4.37
C ALA A 254 22.06 -21.30 -5.05
N GLU A 255 23.06 -20.85 -4.28
CA GLU A 255 24.34 -20.47 -4.87
C GLU A 255 25.24 -21.70 -4.96
N SER A 256 25.59 -22.03 -6.21
CA SER A 256 26.68 -22.93 -6.52
C SER A 256 27.99 -22.26 -6.11
N ASP A 257 28.66 -22.79 -5.09
CA ASP A 257 30.11 -22.78 -5.07
C ASP A 257 30.67 -24.03 -4.39
N ALA A 258 31.56 -24.70 -5.11
CA ALA A 258 32.17 -25.95 -4.72
C ALA A 258 33.41 -25.70 -3.85
N ALA A 259 33.36 -26.01 -2.55
CA ALA A 259 34.54 -26.36 -1.75
C ALA A 259 34.20 -27.03 -0.40
N SER A 260 34.56 -28.31 -0.30
CA SER A 260 34.82 -29.20 0.86
C SER A 260 34.56 -28.82 2.34
N SER A 261 33.69 -29.66 2.97
CA SER A 261 33.89 -30.45 4.24
C SER A 261 33.91 -29.75 5.63
N PRO A 262 33.60 -30.45 6.75
CA PRO A 262 32.42 -31.26 7.07
C PRO A 262 31.70 -30.83 8.38
N ALA A 263 30.45 -31.28 8.52
CA ALA A 263 29.69 -31.59 9.74
C ALA A 263 29.80 -30.69 11.00
N SER A 264 28.66 -30.14 11.42
CA SER A 264 28.28 -30.08 12.84
C SER A 264 26.76 -30.06 13.03
N THR A 265 26.30 -31.21 13.52
CA THR A 265 25.17 -31.53 14.38
C THR A 265 24.12 -30.46 14.70
N ASP A 266 22.92 -30.75 14.17
CA ASP A 266 21.56 -30.50 14.66
C ASP A 266 21.43 -30.20 16.17
N SER A 267 20.71 -29.13 16.48
CA SER A 267 19.96 -29.03 17.74
C SER A 267 18.65 -28.30 17.47
N SER A 268 17.73 -29.03 16.86
CA SER A 268 16.31 -28.72 16.75
C SER A 268 15.69 -28.47 18.13
N THR A 269 15.14 -27.28 18.34
CA THR A 269 14.05 -27.09 19.31
C THR A 269 12.81 -26.79 18.49
N THR A 270 12.00 -27.83 18.25
CA THR A 270 10.69 -27.71 17.58
C THR A 270 9.76 -26.90 18.47
N ALA A 271 9.57 -25.62 18.16
CA ALA A 271 8.45 -24.84 18.69
C ALA A 271 7.14 -25.36 18.06
N ASP A 272 6.15 -25.59 18.92
CA ASP A 272 4.83 -26.06 18.54
C ASP A 272 4.15 -25.02 17.61
N SER A 273 4.01 -25.37 16.32
CA SER A 273 3.41 -24.52 15.28
C SER A 273 1.94 -24.10 15.52
N SER A 274 1.35 -24.51 16.65
CA SER A 274 -0.03 -24.23 17.04
C SER A 274 -0.20 -23.11 18.09
N ILE A 275 0.89 -22.57 18.63
CA ILE A 275 0.87 -21.54 19.68
C ILE A 275 1.62 -20.30 19.20
N VAL A 276 1.05 -19.11 19.47
CA VAL A 276 1.68 -17.82 19.17
C VAL A 276 3.00 -17.72 19.97
N THR A 277 4.09 -17.44 19.28
CA THR A 277 5.42 -17.27 19.88
C THR A 277 5.37 -16.08 20.84
N PRO A 278 5.79 -16.24 22.12
CA PRO A 278 5.67 -15.18 23.12
C PRO A 278 6.29 -13.84 22.69
N GLU A 279 7.44 -13.88 22.01
CA GLU A 279 8.14 -12.69 21.52
C GLU A 279 7.37 -11.97 20.41
N PHE A 280 6.75 -12.73 19.49
CA PHE A 280 5.91 -12.15 18.43
C PHE A 280 4.61 -11.60 19.01
N LYS A 281 3.99 -12.32 19.95
CA LYS A 281 2.83 -11.83 20.68
C LYS A 281 3.11 -10.50 21.37
N GLU A 282 4.22 -10.41 22.11
CA GLU A 282 4.59 -9.18 22.83
C GLU A 282 4.82 -8.00 21.87
N MET A 283 5.44 -8.24 20.72
CA MET A 283 5.67 -7.22 19.70
C MET A 283 4.38 -6.73 19.05
N MET A 284 3.44 -7.63 18.76
CA MET A 284 2.14 -7.25 18.21
C MET A 284 1.23 -6.61 19.27
N ASP A 285 1.34 -7.03 20.53
CA ASP A 285 0.68 -6.35 21.66
C ASP A 285 1.23 -4.93 21.83
N SER A 286 2.55 -4.74 21.66
CA SER A 286 3.18 -3.43 21.66
C SER A 286 2.71 -2.55 20.50
N TYR A 287 2.48 -3.12 19.31
CA TYR A 287 1.87 -2.39 18.19
C TYR A 287 0.44 -1.96 18.51
N GLU A 288 -0.39 -2.89 19.01
CA GLU A 288 -1.77 -2.60 19.41
C GLU A 288 -1.82 -1.49 20.48
N GLU A 289 -0.95 -1.57 21.48
CA GLU A 289 -0.84 -0.55 22.53
C GLU A 289 -0.44 0.82 21.99
N ILE A 290 0.54 0.89 21.07
CA ILE A 290 0.93 2.15 20.42
C ILE A 290 -0.26 2.73 19.66
N MET A 291 -1.00 1.89 18.92
CA MET A 291 -2.17 2.32 18.15
C MET A 291 -3.35 2.73 19.04
N ASP A 292 -3.55 2.06 20.18
CA ASP A 292 -4.53 2.44 21.18
C ASP A 292 -4.18 3.79 21.82
N LYS A 293 -2.93 3.98 22.23
CA LYS A 293 -2.43 5.27 22.74
C LYS A 293 -2.54 6.37 21.70
N TYR A 294 -2.26 6.06 20.43
CA TYR A 294 -2.47 6.99 19.32
C TYR A 294 -3.95 7.35 19.19
N CYS A 295 -4.86 6.37 19.21
CA CYS A 295 -6.30 6.62 19.15
C CYS A 295 -6.80 7.46 20.32
N ASP A 296 -6.38 7.14 21.55
CA ASP A 296 -6.71 7.89 22.77
C ASP A 296 -6.15 9.31 22.71
N PHE A 297 -4.89 9.46 22.31
CA PHE A 297 -4.27 10.75 22.09
C PHE A 297 -5.04 11.55 21.05
N MET A 298 -5.45 10.96 19.93
CA MET A 298 -6.21 11.64 18.88
C MET A 298 -7.60 12.08 19.37
N VAL A 299 -8.32 11.25 20.14
CA VAL A 299 -9.61 11.64 20.75
C VAL A 299 -9.41 12.76 21.77
N LYS A 300 -8.43 12.63 22.69
CA LYS A 300 -8.12 13.64 23.71
C LYS A 300 -7.67 14.96 23.07
N TYR A 301 -6.75 14.88 22.12
CA TYR A 301 -6.21 16.02 21.40
C TYR A 301 -7.32 16.76 20.65
N THR A 302 -8.18 16.05 19.91
CA THR A 302 -9.28 16.69 19.16
C THR A 302 -10.34 17.33 20.06
N GLY A 303 -10.58 16.77 21.25
CA GLY A 303 -11.48 17.35 22.26
C GLY A 303 -10.86 18.48 23.11
N ALA A 304 -9.54 18.65 23.10
CA ALA A 304 -8.82 19.56 23.99
C ALA A 304 -8.74 21.02 23.51
N SER A 305 -8.63 21.95 24.47
CA SER A 305 -8.39 23.37 24.18
C SER A 305 -6.99 23.59 23.57
N ALA A 306 -6.76 24.75 22.94
CA ALA A 306 -5.45 25.06 22.34
C ALA A 306 -4.30 25.12 23.37
N ALA A 307 -4.59 25.56 24.60
CA ALA A 307 -3.62 25.58 25.68
C ALA A 307 -3.27 24.16 26.16
N ASP A 308 -4.27 23.29 26.27
CA ASP A 308 -4.08 21.90 26.72
C ASP A 308 -3.35 21.07 25.67
N GLN A 309 -3.60 21.30 24.38
CA GLN A 309 -2.87 20.63 23.31
C GLN A 309 -1.38 20.98 23.28
N ALA A 310 -1.02 22.23 23.55
CA ALA A 310 0.38 22.64 23.64
C ALA A 310 1.10 21.90 24.80
N SER A 311 0.36 21.59 25.87
CA SER A 311 0.88 20.79 27.00
C SER A 311 1.02 19.29 26.69
N MET A 312 0.44 18.81 25.58
CA MET A 312 0.50 17.42 25.13
C MET A 312 1.67 17.11 24.18
N LEU A 313 2.59 18.06 23.98
CA LEU A 313 3.79 17.87 23.13
C LEU A 313 4.68 16.74 23.66
N ALA A 314 4.75 16.56 24.98
CA ALA A 314 5.49 15.46 25.60
C ALA A 314 4.84 14.11 25.30
N ASP A 315 3.51 14.00 25.46
CA ASP A 315 2.72 12.81 25.11
C ASP A 315 2.92 12.45 23.61
N TYR A 316 2.99 13.46 22.74
CA TYR A 316 3.24 13.26 21.32
C TYR A 316 4.66 12.76 21.01
N THR A 317 5.68 13.34 21.65
CA THR A 317 7.08 12.93 21.46
C THR A 317 7.31 11.50 21.93
N ASP A 318 6.64 11.10 23.02
CA ASP A 318 6.66 9.74 23.53
C ASP A 318 6.04 8.73 22.55
N LEU A 319 4.93 9.09 21.89
CA LEU A 319 4.33 8.26 20.84
C LEU A 319 5.27 8.07 19.64
N VAL A 320 5.91 9.13 19.17
CA VAL A 320 6.87 9.06 18.04
C VAL A 320 8.08 8.19 18.40
N GLN A 321 8.58 8.28 19.63
CA GLN A 321 9.69 7.43 20.08
C GLN A 321 9.28 5.96 20.16
N GLN A 322 8.09 5.66 20.71
CA GLN A 322 7.57 4.30 20.78
C GLN A 322 7.35 3.70 19.37
N GLU A 323 6.90 4.49 18.40
CA GLU A 323 6.81 4.07 17.00
C GLU A 323 8.18 3.75 16.40
N ALA A 324 9.19 4.60 16.62
CA ALA A 324 10.55 4.37 16.12
C ALA A 324 11.17 3.10 16.73
N ASP A 325 11.01 2.91 18.04
CA ASP A 325 11.50 1.73 18.75
C ASP A 325 10.79 0.46 18.27
N TRP A 326 9.48 0.52 18.04
CA TRP A 326 8.71 -0.58 17.47
C TRP A 326 9.13 -0.88 16.02
N ALA A 327 9.29 0.15 15.19
CA ALA A 327 9.74 0.02 13.80
C ALA A 327 11.12 -0.66 13.71
N GLN A 328 12.02 -0.33 14.64
CA GLN A 328 13.31 -1.01 14.74
C GLN A 328 13.14 -2.48 15.15
N ARG A 329 12.28 -2.78 16.15
CA ARG A 329 12.02 -4.16 16.61
C ARG A 329 11.41 -5.01 15.50
N ILE A 330 10.36 -4.55 14.82
CA ILE A 330 9.70 -5.30 13.74
C ILE A 330 10.66 -5.52 12.56
N SER A 331 11.53 -4.54 12.24
CA SER A 331 12.53 -4.70 11.17
C SER A 331 13.60 -5.75 11.46
N ALA A 332 13.79 -6.10 12.74
CA ALA A 332 14.73 -7.12 13.18
C ALA A 332 14.09 -8.51 13.28
N VAL A 333 12.78 -8.62 13.07
CA VAL A 333 12.05 -9.90 13.12
C VAL A 333 12.41 -10.72 11.90
N ASP A 334 12.86 -11.93 12.15
CA ASP A 334 12.99 -12.92 11.11
C ASP A 334 11.61 -13.52 10.82
N GLU A 335 10.92 -12.99 9.81
CA GLU A 335 9.59 -13.45 9.39
C GLU A 335 9.55 -14.97 9.11
N SER A 336 10.68 -15.60 8.78
CA SER A 336 10.78 -17.04 8.54
C SER A 336 10.61 -17.88 9.82
N THR A 337 10.75 -17.26 10.99
CA THR A 337 10.57 -17.90 12.29
C THR A 337 9.12 -17.87 12.78
N LEU A 338 8.22 -17.17 12.07
CA LEU A 338 6.83 -17.00 12.46
C LEU A 338 5.96 -18.22 12.12
N SER A 339 5.21 -18.67 13.11
CA SER A 339 4.28 -19.79 13.00
C SER A 339 2.94 -19.39 12.34
N ASP A 340 2.14 -20.38 11.96
CA ASP A 340 0.76 -20.14 11.52
C ASP A 340 -0.10 -19.45 12.60
N ALA A 341 0.22 -19.68 13.88
CA ALA A 341 -0.46 -19.04 15.00
C ALA A 341 -0.04 -17.56 15.13
N ASP A 342 1.24 -17.25 14.88
CA ASP A 342 1.75 -15.88 14.80
C ASP A 342 1.04 -15.09 13.68
N ASP A 343 0.89 -15.69 12.50
CA ASP A 343 0.16 -15.08 11.38
C ASP A 343 -1.31 -14.76 11.73
N ALA A 344 -2.00 -15.73 12.33
CA ALA A 344 -3.38 -15.52 12.78
C ALA A 344 -3.47 -14.40 13.82
N TYR A 345 -2.51 -14.36 14.75
CA TYR A 345 -2.44 -13.32 15.77
C TYR A 345 -2.22 -11.92 15.18
N TYR A 346 -1.37 -11.81 14.16
CA TYR A 346 -1.18 -10.55 13.43
C TYR A 346 -2.50 -10.05 12.81
N ILE A 347 -3.26 -10.91 12.13
CA ILE A 347 -4.55 -10.52 11.52
C ILE A 347 -5.53 -10.02 12.59
N GLU A 348 -5.60 -10.74 13.71
CA GLU A 348 -6.49 -10.37 14.81
C GLU A 348 -6.13 -9.01 15.39
N VAL A 349 -4.82 -8.76 15.62
CA VAL A 349 -4.31 -7.46 16.09
C VAL A 349 -4.64 -6.35 15.09
N GLN A 350 -4.40 -6.56 13.79
CA GLN A 350 -4.75 -5.59 12.74
C GLN A 350 -6.25 -5.29 12.68
N ALA A 351 -7.10 -6.30 12.86
CA ALA A 351 -8.55 -6.13 12.90
C ALA A 351 -8.98 -5.32 14.14
N ARG A 352 -8.37 -5.57 15.31
CA ARG A 352 -8.63 -4.80 16.53
C ARG A 352 -8.18 -3.35 16.40
N VAL A 353 -6.97 -3.12 15.90
CA VAL A 353 -6.44 -1.77 15.61
C VAL A 353 -7.33 -1.03 14.61
N SER A 354 -7.74 -1.69 13.52
CA SER A 354 -8.64 -1.11 12.52
C SER A 354 -9.98 -0.72 13.14
N LYS A 355 -10.55 -1.59 13.98
CA LYS A 355 -11.77 -1.28 14.73
C LYS A 355 -11.57 -0.10 15.69
N ARG A 356 -10.46 -0.07 16.42
CA ARG A 356 -10.13 1.03 17.35
C ARG A 356 -10.03 2.37 16.62
N LEU A 357 -9.40 2.40 15.44
CA LEU A 357 -9.28 3.58 14.58
C LEU A 357 -10.65 4.06 14.10
N ILE A 358 -11.54 3.14 13.69
CA ILE A 358 -12.92 3.48 13.30
C ILE A 358 -13.68 4.07 14.50
N ASP A 359 -13.60 3.43 15.67
CA ASP A 359 -14.30 3.88 16.88
C ASP A 359 -13.78 5.25 17.35
N ALA A 360 -12.47 5.50 17.28
CA ALA A 360 -11.86 6.82 17.51
C ALA A 360 -12.36 7.84 16.49
N GLY A 361 -12.39 7.49 15.20
CA GLY A 361 -12.89 8.35 14.13
C GLY A 361 -14.34 8.78 14.35
N VAL A 362 -15.19 7.88 14.85
CA VAL A 362 -16.58 8.20 15.22
C VAL A 362 -16.64 9.16 16.43
N GLN A 363 -15.83 8.93 17.46
CA GLN A 363 -15.77 9.81 18.64
C GLN A 363 -15.30 11.22 18.30
N ILE A 364 -14.33 11.35 17.38
CA ILE A 364 -13.81 12.63 16.90
C ILE A 364 -14.86 13.41 16.09
N GLN A 365 -15.85 12.73 15.51
CA GLN A 365 -16.93 13.34 14.73
C GLN A 365 -18.16 13.76 15.54
N GLN A 366 -18.25 13.33 16.80
CA GLN A 366 -19.28 13.76 17.75
C GLN A 366 -18.84 15.03 18.48
#